data_AF-A0A9P1CYV5-F1
#
_entry.id   AF-A0A9P1CYV5-F1
#
_cell.length_a   1.000
_cell.length_b   1.000
_cell.length_c   1.000
_cell.angle_alpha   90.00
_cell.angle_beta   90.00
_cell.angle_gamma   90.00
#
_symmetry.space_group_name_H-M   'P 1'
#
loop_
_entity.id
_entity.type
_entity.pdbx_description
1 polymer ?
#
loop_
_entity_poly.entity_id
_entity_poly.type
_entity_poly.pdbx_seq_one_letter_code
_entity_poly.pdbx_strand_id
1 'polypeptide(L)'
;METQINSVCQRHNPNYKALFVSWNDNQRQQGSCWGSNITDARLKGKDGEDFLVVRSQNFNERIGRVRAADVALLVGEGTSLEPITLEQYLTDFWKHGSYAGSIPANTSLLSVRDKSVGMRFQAVFLPVDKGQLFGKGVKEFYPDTYNYQTRSWDDPKNLILLCTSQGTFVQQDGPGSVPQFLHQRDAGNH
;
A
#
# COMPACT_ATOMS: atom_id res chain seq x y z
N MET A 1 22.08 4.89 -10.86
CA MET A 1 21.63 4.93 -9.44
C MET A 1 21.53 3.52 -8.85
N GLU A 2 20.80 2.59 -9.47
CA GLU A 2 20.64 1.21 -8.99
C GLU A 2 21.97 0.51 -8.65
N THR A 3 22.94 0.49 -9.57
CA THR A 3 24.26 -0.15 -9.35
C THR A 3 24.98 0.41 -8.13
N GLN A 4 24.85 1.72 -7.87
CA GLN A 4 25.49 2.37 -6.72
C GLN A 4 24.79 1.99 -5.41
N ILE A 5 23.46 1.96 -5.39
CA ILE A 5 22.71 1.52 -4.20
C ILE A 5 23.00 0.03 -3.94
N ASN A 6 22.99 -0.80 -4.97
CA ASN A 6 23.31 -2.21 -4.83
C ASN A 6 24.75 -2.47 -4.35
N SER A 7 25.74 -1.65 -4.77
CA SER A 7 27.11 -1.79 -4.25
C SER A 7 27.21 -1.38 -2.76
N VAL A 8 26.42 -0.40 -2.31
CA VAL A 8 26.28 -0.08 -0.88
C VAL A 8 25.60 -1.23 -0.14
N CYS A 9 24.48 -1.75 -0.64
CA CYS A 9 23.80 -2.89 -0.04
C CYS A 9 24.75 -4.10 0.10
N GLN A 10 25.48 -4.47 -0.95
CA GLN A 10 26.42 -5.59 -0.91
C GLN A 10 27.52 -5.42 0.15
N ARG A 11 28.02 -4.19 0.35
CA ARG A 11 29.05 -3.92 1.36
C ARG A 11 28.52 -3.95 2.80
N HIS A 12 27.28 -3.54 3.03
CA HIS A 12 26.70 -3.43 4.38
C HIS A 12 25.86 -4.65 4.78
N ASN A 13 25.03 -5.17 3.89
CA ASN A 13 24.24 -6.38 4.09
C ASN A 13 23.84 -7.00 2.74
N PRO A 14 24.53 -8.08 2.29
CA PRO A 14 24.29 -8.69 0.98
C PRO A 14 22.92 -9.36 0.84
N ASN A 15 22.15 -9.47 1.94
CA ASN A 15 20.78 -9.94 1.90
C ASN A 15 19.80 -8.88 1.36
N TYR A 16 20.24 -7.64 1.11
CA TYR A 16 19.41 -6.57 0.56
C TYR A 16 19.83 -6.20 -0.85
N LYS A 17 18.86 -5.74 -1.64
CA LYS A 17 19.05 -5.19 -2.98
C LYS A 17 18.02 -4.12 -3.28
N ALA A 18 18.40 -3.18 -4.13
CA ALA A 18 17.50 -2.24 -4.76
C ALA A 18 16.84 -2.89 -5.98
N LEU A 19 15.52 -2.81 -6.05
CA LEU A 19 14.69 -3.28 -7.15
C LEU A 19 13.58 -2.26 -7.42
N PHE A 20 12.90 -2.34 -8.56
CA PHE A 20 11.74 -1.49 -8.86
C PHE A 20 10.40 -2.04 -8.33
N VAL A 21 10.41 -3.26 -7.77
CA VAL A 21 9.20 -3.97 -7.38
C VAL A 21 9.33 -4.62 -6.00
N SER A 22 8.28 -4.49 -5.21
CA SER A 22 8.11 -5.14 -3.91
C SER A 22 6.74 -5.82 -3.85
N TRP A 23 6.70 -7.10 -3.50
CA TRP A 23 5.49 -7.93 -3.62
C TRP A 23 4.88 -8.31 -2.27
N ASN A 24 3.56 -8.31 -2.12
CA ASN A 24 2.85 -8.88 -0.99
C ASN A 24 2.38 -10.28 -1.40
N ASP A 25 2.90 -11.28 -0.69
CA ASP A 25 2.61 -12.68 -0.93
C ASP A 25 1.52 -13.14 0.05
N ASN A 26 0.28 -13.22 -0.43
CA ASN A 26 -0.86 -13.57 0.41
C ASN A 26 -1.28 -15.05 0.27
N GLN A 27 -0.96 -15.70 -0.87
CA GLN A 27 -1.32 -17.11 -1.12
C GLN A 27 -0.39 -17.82 -2.13
N ARG A 28 0.92 -17.76 -1.96
CA ARG A 28 1.85 -18.52 -2.81
C ARG A 28 2.09 -19.95 -2.32
N GLN A 29 2.41 -20.82 -3.28
CA GLN A 29 2.98 -22.13 -2.98
C GLN A 29 4.42 -21.98 -2.43
N GLN A 30 4.73 -22.71 -1.37
CA GLN A 30 6.05 -22.67 -0.73
C GLN A 30 7.17 -22.98 -1.74
N GLY A 31 8.17 -22.09 -1.83
CA GLY A 31 9.30 -22.23 -2.77
C GLY A 31 9.02 -21.86 -4.24
N SER A 32 7.79 -21.50 -4.60
CA SER A 32 7.40 -21.16 -5.99
C SER A 32 7.48 -19.65 -6.31
N CYS A 33 7.13 -19.21 -7.51
CA CYS A 33 6.71 -17.83 -7.79
C CYS A 33 5.20 -17.74 -8.06
N TRP A 34 4.48 -18.86 -7.95
CA TRP A 34 3.08 -19.01 -8.31
C TRP A 34 2.17 -19.06 -7.08
N GLY A 35 1.11 -18.25 -7.10
CA GLY A 35 0.12 -18.14 -6.05
C GLY A 35 -1.22 -17.64 -6.58
N SER A 36 -2.27 -17.74 -5.76
CA SER A 36 -3.62 -17.28 -6.09
C SER A 36 -3.85 -15.81 -5.76
N ASN A 37 -2.97 -15.18 -4.99
CA ASN A 37 -3.01 -13.75 -4.70
C ASN A 37 -1.60 -13.21 -4.39
N ILE A 38 -0.99 -12.60 -5.41
CA ILE A 38 0.32 -11.94 -5.34
C ILE A 38 0.14 -10.51 -5.83
N THR A 39 0.56 -9.54 -5.03
CA THR A 39 0.33 -8.12 -5.31
C THR A 39 1.62 -7.34 -5.23
N ASP A 40 2.07 -6.72 -6.31
CA ASP A 40 3.11 -5.70 -6.24
C ASP A 40 2.56 -4.44 -5.58
N ALA A 41 3.34 -3.86 -4.67
CA ALA A 41 3.09 -2.60 -4.01
C ALA A 41 4.33 -1.71 -4.20
N ARG A 42 4.15 -0.58 -4.88
CA ARG A 42 5.24 0.35 -5.23
C ARG A 42 4.81 1.80 -5.02
N LEU A 43 5.80 2.69 -4.98
CA LEU A 43 5.59 4.12 -5.19
C LEU A 43 6.07 4.46 -6.60
N LYS A 44 5.27 5.26 -7.33
CA LYS A 44 5.64 5.78 -8.66
C LYS A 44 5.63 7.29 -8.64
N GLY A 45 6.50 7.90 -9.44
CA GLY A 45 6.41 9.33 -9.73
C GLY A 45 5.09 9.66 -10.41
N LYS A 46 4.59 10.88 -10.20
CA LYS A 46 3.37 11.39 -10.87
C LYS A 46 3.48 11.33 -12.40
N ASP A 47 4.70 11.39 -12.93
CA ASP A 47 5.09 11.23 -14.34
C ASP A 47 5.16 9.75 -14.80
N GLY A 48 4.90 8.81 -13.90
CA GLY A 48 5.00 7.37 -14.15
C GLY A 48 6.38 6.76 -13.88
N GLU A 49 7.36 7.54 -13.42
CA GLU A 49 8.69 7.03 -13.09
C GLU A 49 8.64 5.92 -12.03
N ASP A 50 9.34 4.82 -12.28
CA ASP A 50 9.51 3.74 -11.30
C ASP A 50 10.63 4.10 -10.31
N PHE A 51 10.36 3.98 -9.01
CA PHE A 51 11.36 4.20 -7.97
C PHE A 51 12.00 2.91 -7.49
N LEU A 52 13.25 3.04 -7.03
CA LEU A 52 13.97 1.94 -6.41
C LEU A 52 13.51 1.73 -4.97
N VAL A 53 13.13 0.51 -4.63
CA VAL A 53 12.89 0.04 -3.28
C VAL A 53 14.04 -0.87 -2.83
N VAL A 54 14.64 -0.56 -1.69
CA VAL A 54 15.58 -1.45 -1.02
C VAL A 54 14.80 -2.44 -0.17
N ARG A 55 14.98 -3.73 -0.49
CA ARG A 55 14.31 -4.84 0.19
C ARG A 55 15.26 -6.02 0.33
N SER A 56 14.93 -6.94 1.22
CA SER A 56 15.66 -8.21 1.30
C SER A 56 15.49 -9.00 0.00
N GLN A 57 16.39 -9.96 -0.24
CA GLN A 57 16.22 -10.94 -1.29
C GLN A 57 14.88 -11.67 -1.15
N ASN A 58 14.35 -12.13 -2.28
CA ASN A 58 13.11 -12.89 -2.32
C ASN A 58 13.15 -14.02 -1.27
N PHE A 59 12.00 -14.36 -0.70
CA PHE A 59 11.85 -15.45 0.28
C PHE A 59 12.51 -15.21 1.65
N ASN A 60 13.24 -14.11 1.87
CA ASN A 60 13.91 -13.80 3.14
C ASN A 60 13.36 -12.52 3.81
N GLU A 61 12.11 -12.17 3.48
CA GLU A 61 11.46 -10.97 3.99
C GLU A 61 11.05 -11.15 5.45
N ARG A 62 11.50 -10.23 6.30
CA ARG A 62 11.05 -10.14 7.70
C ARG A 62 9.75 -9.35 7.73
N ILE A 63 8.64 -10.06 7.91
CA ILE A 63 7.32 -9.47 8.11
C ILE A 63 7.09 -9.33 9.62
N GLY A 64 6.83 -8.11 10.07
CA GLY A 64 6.44 -7.86 11.45
C GLY A 64 5.00 -8.32 11.68
N ARG A 65 4.71 -8.83 12.87
CA ARG A 65 3.34 -9.15 13.29
C ARG A 65 2.90 -8.11 14.31
N VAL A 66 1.85 -7.37 14.00
CA VAL A 66 1.29 -6.33 14.89
C VAL A 66 -0.18 -6.62 15.17
N ARG A 67 -0.73 -6.09 16.26
CA ARG A 67 -2.17 -6.17 16.53
C ARG A 67 -2.87 -5.09 15.72
N ALA A 68 -4.04 -5.36 15.15
CA ALA A 68 -4.82 -4.34 14.46
C ALA A 68 -5.22 -3.19 15.40
N ALA A 69 -5.40 -3.48 16.69
CA ALA A 69 -5.65 -2.47 17.73
C ALA A 69 -4.47 -1.51 17.97
N ASP A 70 -3.25 -1.85 17.52
CA ASP A 70 -2.04 -1.01 17.68
C ASP A 70 -1.72 -0.18 16.44
N VAL A 71 -2.46 -0.35 15.35
CA VAL A 71 -2.24 0.38 14.09
C VAL A 71 -3.18 1.57 14.03
N ALA A 72 -2.64 2.78 14.20
CA ALA A 72 -3.43 4.01 14.15
C ALA A 72 -3.63 4.51 12.71
N LEU A 73 -4.85 4.89 12.39
CA LEU A 73 -5.31 5.44 11.11
C LEU A 73 -5.97 6.81 11.36
N LEU A 74 -5.95 7.69 10.36
CA LEU A 74 -6.70 8.95 10.40
C LEU A 74 -7.91 8.83 9.49
N VAL A 75 -9.11 8.98 10.04
CA VAL A 75 -10.37 9.00 9.28
C VAL A 75 -11.00 10.39 9.33
N GLY A 76 -11.83 10.71 8.34
CA GLY A 76 -12.40 12.05 8.15
C GLY A 76 -11.83 12.75 6.92
N GLU A 77 -12.06 14.06 6.82
CA GLU A 77 -11.69 14.86 5.64
C GLU A 77 -11.20 16.26 6.03
N GLY A 78 -10.28 16.79 5.23
CA GLY A 78 -9.75 18.14 5.40
C GLY A 78 -9.10 18.34 6.76
N THR A 79 -9.61 19.30 7.53
CA THR A 79 -9.11 19.61 8.88
C THR A 79 -9.77 18.80 9.99
N SER A 80 -10.79 18.01 9.67
CA SER A 80 -11.57 17.21 10.63
C SER A 80 -11.14 15.74 10.54
N LEU A 81 -9.90 15.47 10.94
CA LEU A 81 -9.34 14.13 11.01
C LEU A 81 -9.33 13.63 12.45
N GLU A 82 -9.79 12.40 12.65
CA GLU A 82 -9.77 11.72 13.95
C GLU A 82 -8.92 10.44 13.89
N PRO A 83 -8.11 10.16 14.93
CA PRO A 83 -7.35 8.93 15.01
C PRO A 83 -8.25 7.78 15.50
N ILE A 84 -8.24 6.66 14.76
CA ILE A 84 -8.84 5.40 15.16
C ILE A 84 -7.86 4.25 14.92
N THR A 85 -8.13 3.07 15.47
CA THR A 85 -7.31 1.87 15.18
C THR A 85 -7.79 1.15 13.92
N LEU A 86 -6.94 0.35 13.30
CA LEU A 86 -7.33 -0.54 12.20
C LEU A 86 -8.43 -1.52 12.65
N GLU A 87 -8.40 -1.98 13.90
CA GLU A 87 -9.46 -2.83 14.44
C GLU A 87 -10.82 -2.12 14.46
N GLN A 88 -10.85 -0.84 14.90
CA GLN A 88 -12.06 -0.01 14.86
C GLN A 88 -12.54 0.22 13.43
N TYR A 89 -11.62 0.56 12.52
CA TYR A 89 -11.92 0.78 11.10
C TYR A 89 -12.58 -0.46 10.47
N LEU A 90 -12.02 -1.64 10.71
CA LEU A 90 -12.56 -2.90 10.16
C LEU A 90 -13.88 -3.30 10.82
N THR A 91 -14.05 -3.02 12.12
CA THR A 91 -15.30 -3.31 12.85
C THR A 91 -16.46 -2.49 12.29
N ASP A 92 -16.25 -1.20 12.09
CA ASP A 92 -17.23 -0.25 11.58
C ASP A 92 -17.03 0.06 10.09
N PHE A 93 -16.61 -0.94 9.31
CA PHE A 93 -16.23 -0.73 7.91
C PHE A 93 -17.32 -0.06 7.07
N TRP A 94 -18.60 -0.37 7.34
CA TRP A 94 -19.73 0.29 6.69
C TRP A 94 -19.73 1.82 6.84
N LYS A 95 -19.26 2.38 7.96
CA LYS A 95 -19.18 3.84 8.16
C LYS A 95 -18.09 4.45 7.30
N HIS A 96 -16.95 3.77 7.20
CA HIS A 96 -15.76 4.33 6.59
C HIS A 96 -15.67 4.08 5.09
N GLY A 97 -16.24 2.98 4.59
CA GLY A 97 -16.19 2.58 3.18
C GLY A 97 -17.44 2.88 2.37
N SER A 98 -18.54 3.36 2.96
CA SER A 98 -19.84 3.54 2.28
C SER A 98 -19.79 4.43 1.04
N TYR A 99 -18.83 5.35 0.98
CA TYR A 99 -18.62 6.18 -0.20
C TYR A 99 -18.10 5.39 -1.42
N ALA A 100 -17.47 4.24 -1.21
CA ALA A 100 -16.88 3.42 -2.27
C ALA A 100 -17.88 2.45 -2.92
N GLY A 101 -19.16 2.50 -2.51
CA GLY A 101 -20.24 1.71 -3.07
C GLY A 101 -21.28 1.30 -2.04
N SER A 102 -22.25 0.48 -2.46
CA SER A 102 -23.34 0.02 -1.59
C SER A 102 -22.84 -0.99 -0.55
N ILE A 103 -22.40 -0.50 0.61
CA ILE A 103 -22.04 -1.34 1.76
C ILE A 103 -23.26 -1.45 2.69
N PRO A 104 -23.72 -2.67 3.01
CA PRO A 104 -24.81 -2.85 3.97
C PRO A 104 -24.49 -2.23 5.34
N ALA A 105 -25.50 -1.67 6.00
CA ALA A 105 -25.35 -1.14 7.35
C ALA A 105 -24.84 -2.23 8.31
N ASN A 106 -23.98 -1.85 9.26
CA ASN A 106 -23.36 -2.76 10.23
C ASN A 106 -22.40 -3.81 9.62
N THR A 107 -21.97 -3.65 8.37
CA THR A 107 -20.91 -4.51 7.79
C THR A 107 -19.60 -4.30 8.53
N SER A 108 -19.07 -5.41 9.06
CA SER A 108 -17.72 -5.52 9.63
C SER A 108 -16.87 -6.42 8.74
N LEU A 109 -15.63 -6.00 8.49
CA LEU A 109 -14.59 -6.82 7.86
C LEU A 109 -13.64 -7.46 8.88
N LEU A 110 -13.84 -7.21 10.18
CA LEU A 110 -12.98 -7.76 11.22
C LEU A 110 -13.34 -9.22 11.50
N SER A 111 -12.41 -10.14 11.25
CA SER A 111 -12.45 -11.51 11.74
C SER A 111 -11.42 -11.77 12.85
N VAL A 112 -11.47 -12.95 13.46
CA VAL A 112 -10.45 -13.38 14.44
C VAL A 112 -9.03 -13.36 13.85
N ARG A 113 -8.89 -13.63 12.54
CA ARG A 113 -7.59 -13.60 11.86
C ARG A 113 -7.05 -12.18 11.73
N ASP A 114 -7.93 -11.18 11.63
CA ASP A 114 -7.59 -9.79 11.37
C ASP A 114 -7.17 -9.03 12.64
N LYS A 115 -7.33 -9.65 13.83
CA LYS A 115 -6.78 -9.11 15.10
C LYS A 115 -5.27 -8.95 15.07
N SER A 116 -4.60 -9.67 14.18
CA SER A 116 -3.16 -9.56 13.96
C SER A 116 -2.85 -9.46 12.48
N VAL A 117 -2.12 -8.42 12.11
CA VAL A 117 -1.78 -8.13 10.71
C VAL A 117 -0.28 -8.24 10.49
N GLY A 118 0.07 -8.69 9.29
CA GLY A 118 1.44 -8.63 8.79
C GLY A 118 1.76 -7.20 8.36
N MET A 119 2.90 -6.67 8.81
CA MET A 119 3.36 -5.34 8.46
C MET A 119 4.78 -5.42 7.90
N ARG A 120 5.00 -4.75 6.78
CA ARG A 120 6.30 -4.66 6.13
C ARG A 120 6.66 -3.19 5.91
N PHE A 121 7.90 -2.86 6.20
CA PHE A 121 8.48 -1.56 5.87
C PHE A 121 9.06 -1.58 4.45
N GLN A 122 8.82 -0.51 3.70
CA GLN A 122 9.45 -0.28 2.40
C GLN A 122 10.35 0.96 2.48
N ALA A 123 11.60 0.81 2.05
CA ALA A 123 12.55 1.92 1.93
C ALA A 123 12.69 2.29 0.45
N VAL A 124 12.07 3.39 0.04
CA VAL A 124 12.05 3.85 -1.36
C VAL A 124 12.99 5.03 -1.55
N PHE A 125 13.77 5.02 -2.63
CA PHE A 125 14.67 6.10 -3.02
C PHE A 125 13.99 6.97 -4.06
N LEU A 126 13.66 8.20 -3.67
CA LEU A 126 13.09 9.20 -4.56
C LEU A 126 14.24 10.02 -5.17
N PRO A 127 14.42 10.01 -6.50
CA PRO A 127 15.37 10.89 -7.15
C PRO A 127 14.87 12.33 -7.03
N VAL A 128 15.68 13.17 -6.40
CA VAL A 128 15.45 14.61 -6.26
C VAL A 128 16.63 15.35 -6.85
N ASP A 129 16.36 16.34 -7.67
CA ASP A 129 17.42 17.18 -8.21
C ASP A 129 18.09 17.94 -7.07
N LYS A 130 19.43 18.01 -7.08
CA LYS A 130 20.22 18.60 -5.98
C LYS A 130 19.84 20.04 -5.64
N GLY A 131 19.24 20.77 -6.58
CA GLY A 131 18.74 22.14 -6.39
C GLY A 131 17.29 22.23 -5.86
N GLN A 132 16.60 21.11 -5.68
CA GLN A 132 15.16 21.04 -5.39
C GLN A 132 14.82 20.31 -4.08
N LEU A 133 15.83 19.87 -3.32
CA LEU A 133 15.67 19.20 -2.03
C LEU A 133 14.79 20.00 -1.04
N PHE A 134 14.78 21.34 -1.14
CA PHE A 134 13.96 22.23 -0.32
C PHE A 134 13.49 23.45 -1.15
N GLY A 135 12.47 23.29 -2.01
CA GLY A 135 11.94 24.40 -2.83
C GLY A 135 10.90 23.99 -3.91
N LYS A 136 10.61 24.88 -4.87
CA LYS A 136 9.80 24.59 -6.08
C LYS A 136 10.51 23.54 -6.94
N GLY A 137 10.00 22.32 -6.93
CA GLY A 137 10.65 21.13 -7.49
C GLY A 137 10.25 19.86 -6.75
N VAL A 138 9.01 19.83 -6.25
CA VAL A 138 8.50 18.76 -5.39
C VAL A 138 8.37 17.49 -6.22
N LYS A 139 9.05 16.41 -5.81
CA LYS A 139 8.80 15.09 -6.40
C LYS A 139 7.46 14.58 -5.87
N GLU A 140 6.44 14.69 -6.70
CA GLU A 140 5.12 14.10 -6.44
C GLU A 140 5.13 12.61 -6.80
N PHE A 141 4.44 11.82 -5.99
CA PHE A 141 4.34 10.38 -6.16
C PHE A 141 3.01 9.84 -5.68
N TYR A 142 2.68 8.62 -6.11
CA TYR A 142 1.49 7.89 -5.67
C TYR A 142 1.84 6.43 -5.39
N PRO A 143 1.14 5.78 -4.44
CA PRO A 143 1.17 4.33 -4.30
C PRO A 143 0.47 3.67 -5.50
N ASP A 144 1.04 2.59 -5.99
CA ASP A 144 0.47 1.78 -7.06
C ASP A 144 0.49 0.31 -6.65
N THR A 145 -0.59 -0.39 -7.00
CA THR A 145 -0.73 -1.82 -6.78
C THR A 145 -0.97 -2.55 -8.09
N TYR A 146 -0.37 -3.72 -8.23
CA TYR A 146 -0.61 -4.62 -9.36
C TYR A 146 -0.82 -6.03 -8.81
N ASN A 147 -2.01 -6.59 -8.96
CA ASN A 147 -2.26 -7.99 -8.62
C ASN A 147 -2.16 -8.89 -9.86
N TYR A 148 -1.36 -9.95 -9.78
CA TYR A 148 -1.13 -10.85 -10.92
C TYR A 148 -2.36 -11.70 -11.30
N GLN A 149 -3.34 -11.80 -10.41
CA GLN A 149 -4.54 -12.62 -10.56
C GLN A 149 -5.82 -11.81 -10.79
N THR A 150 -5.80 -10.49 -10.59
CA THR A 150 -6.88 -9.59 -10.99
C THR A 150 -6.81 -9.34 -12.49
N ARG A 151 -7.69 -10.01 -13.25
CA ARG A 151 -7.72 -9.96 -14.73
C ARG A 151 -8.86 -9.10 -15.29
N SER A 152 -9.81 -8.73 -14.46
CA SER A 152 -10.96 -7.88 -14.81
C SER A 152 -11.42 -7.10 -13.60
N TRP A 153 -12.14 -5.99 -13.85
CA TRP A 153 -12.76 -5.18 -12.80
C TRP A 153 -13.92 -5.91 -12.10
N ASP A 154 -14.52 -6.90 -12.75
CA ASP A 154 -15.63 -7.69 -12.19
C ASP A 154 -15.18 -8.79 -11.22
N ASP A 155 -13.87 -9.08 -11.15
CA ASP A 155 -13.30 -10.12 -10.28
C ASP A 155 -12.02 -9.63 -9.57
N PRO A 156 -12.13 -8.58 -8.73
CA PRO A 156 -11.00 -8.07 -7.95
C PRO A 156 -10.55 -9.09 -6.90
N LYS A 157 -9.24 -9.16 -6.65
CA LYS A 157 -8.64 -10.08 -5.66
C LYS A 157 -8.32 -9.40 -4.34
N ASN A 158 -8.26 -8.08 -4.32
CA ASN A 158 -7.94 -7.33 -3.11
C ASN A 158 -8.86 -6.13 -2.92
N LEU A 159 -9.13 -5.87 -1.64
CA LEU A 159 -9.57 -4.57 -1.17
C LEU A 159 -8.34 -3.82 -0.66
N ILE A 160 -8.07 -2.64 -1.21
CA ILE A 160 -6.92 -1.80 -0.89
C ILE A 160 -7.39 -0.66 0.01
N LEU A 161 -6.76 -0.54 1.19
CA LEU A 161 -6.95 0.57 2.11
C LEU A 161 -5.67 1.42 2.13
N LEU A 162 -5.70 2.56 1.45
CA LEU A 162 -4.69 3.59 1.51
C LEU A 162 -4.87 4.42 2.78
N CYS A 163 -3.83 4.52 3.60
CA CYS A 163 -3.83 5.33 4.82
C CYS A 163 -2.72 6.39 4.74
N THR A 164 -3.07 7.65 4.90
CA THR A 164 -2.13 8.78 4.85
C THR A 164 -2.37 9.77 5.98
N SER A 165 -1.52 10.78 6.11
CA SER A 165 -1.76 11.91 7.01
C SER A 165 -2.97 12.76 6.60
N GLN A 166 -3.49 12.59 5.39
CA GLN A 166 -4.64 13.31 4.86
C GLN A 166 -5.96 12.55 4.99
N GLY A 167 -5.91 11.31 5.51
CA GLY A 167 -7.08 10.46 5.68
C GLY A 167 -6.87 9.05 5.11
N THR A 168 -7.97 8.29 5.07
CA THR A 168 -8.04 6.94 4.51
C THR A 168 -8.86 6.89 3.22
N PHE A 169 -8.46 6.02 2.31
CA PHE A 169 -9.22 5.71 1.11
C PHE A 169 -9.22 4.19 0.83
N VAL A 170 -10.39 3.61 0.69
CA VAL A 170 -10.63 2.23 0.28
C VAL A 170 -11.07 2.15 -1.19
N GLN A 171 -10.51 1.19 -1.92
CA GLN A 171 -11.00 0.78 -3.24
C GLN A 171 -10.69 -0.70 -3.52
N GLN A 172 -11.33 -1.26 -4.54
CA GLN A 172 -10.96 -2.57 -5.07
C GLN A 172 -9.70 -2.43 -5.95
N ASP A 173 -8.91 -3.51 -6.04
CA ASP A 173 -7.89 -3.59 -7.08
C ASP A 173 -8.51 -3.84 -8.47
N GLY A 174 -7.67 -3.76 -9.51
CA GLY A 174 -8.10 -3.83 -10.90
C GLY A 174 -7.03 -4.45 -11.80
N PRO A 175 -7.35 -4.72 -13.07
CA PRO A 175 -6.40 -5.29 -14.01
C PRO A 175 -5.25 -4.32 -14.27
N GLY A 176 -4.03 -4.83 -14.11
CA GLY A 176 -2.83 -4.06 -14.39
C GLY A 176 -2.38 -3.18 -13.23
N SER A 177 -1.73 -2.06 -13.58
CA SER A 177 -1.26 -1.04 -12.63
C SER A 177 -2.45 -0.20 -12.20
N VAL A 178 -2.74 -0.15 -10.90
CA VAL A 178 -3.82 0.69 -10.35
C VAL A 178 -3.22 1.75 -9.43
N PRO A 179 -3.13 3.01 -9.91
CA PRO A 179 -2.76 4.15 -9.08
C PRO A 179 -3.74 4.33 -7.92
N GLN A 180 -3.20 4.64 -6.74
CA GLN A 180 -3.97 4.92 -5.53
C GLN A 180 -3.90 6.41 -5.26
N PHE A 181 -5.03 7.11 -5.33
CA PHE A 181 -5.12 8.51 -4.99
C PHE A 181 -6.10 8.70 -3.83
N LEU A 182 -5.82 9.67 -2.97
CA LEU A 182 -6.84 10.19 -2.09
C LEU A 182 -7.77 11.04 -2.97
N HIS A 183 -8.89 10.46 -3.39
CA HIS A 183 -9.93 11.25 -4.06
C HIS A 183 -10.61 12.12 -3.01
N GLN A 184 -10.77 13.41 -3.27
CA GLN A 184 -11.75 14.20 -2.52
C GLN A 184 -13.10 13.51 -2.71
N ARG A 185 -13.80 13.23 -1.61
CA ARG A 185 -15.20 12.80 -1.72
C ARG A 185 -15.95 13.99 -2.30
N ASP A 186 -16.54 13.83 -3.48
CA ASP A 186 -17.44 14.85 -3.98
C ASP A 186 -18.58 15.00 -2.96
N ALA A 187 -18.81 16.23 -2.53
CA ALA A 187 -19.95 16.56 -1.69
C ALA A 187 -21.22 16.43 -2.54
N GLY A 188 -21.76 15.22 -2.65
CA GLY A 188 -23.07 14.98 -3.26
C GLY A 188 -23.13 13.70 -4.09
N ASN A 189 -23.70 12.65 -3.50
CA ASN A 189 -24.85 11.93 -4.03
C ASN A 189 -25.18 10.79 -3.04
N HIS A 190 -26.10 11.09 -2.12
CA HIS A 190 -26.86 10.09 -1.40
C HIS A 190 -28.10 9.71 -2.21
#